data_AF-A0A4S0JXU0-F1
#
_entry.id   AF-A0A4S0JXU0-F1
#
_cell.length_a   1.000
_cell.length_b   1.000
_cell.length_c   1.000
_cell.angle_alpha   90.00
_cell.angle_beta   90.00
_cell.angle_gamma   90.00
#
_symmetry.space_group_name_H-M   'P 1'
#
loop_
_entity.id
_entity.type
_entity.pdbx_description
1 polymer ?
#
loop_
_entity_poly.entity_id
_entity_poly.type
_entity_poly.pdbx_seq_one_letter_code
_entity_poly.pdbx_strand_id
1 'polypeptide(L)'
;LTQAGSGTLTLTGNNTYTGGTTINAGGTLQVGNGGATGAITGNVANNGSLVFNVGGNTTVGGAISGSGGLTQAGSGVLTLVGNNTYTGGTTINAGGTLQVGNGGATGAIAGDITNNGAVLSNVADNNTLGGDLDGGGGR
;
A
#
# COMPACT_ATOMS: atom_id res chain seq x y z
N LEU A 1 13.07 -9.13 3.48
CA LEU A 1 13.48 -8.60 2.17
C LEU A 1 14.03 -7.19 2.34
N THR A 2 15.14 -6.83 1.72
CA THR A 2 15.68 -5.45 1.79
C THR A 2 15.97 -4.93 0.40
N GLN A 3 15.32 -3.83 0.02
CA GLN A 3 15.65 -3.04 -1.17
C GLN A 3 16.61 -1.91 -0.76
N ALA A 4 17.91 -2.14 -0.95
CA ALA A 4 18.95 -1.23 -0.49
C ALA A 4 19.45 -0.22 -1.54
N GLY A 5 19.27 -0.52 -2.83
CA GLY A 5 19.70 0.35 -3.94
C GLY A 5 18.62 1.34 -4.39
N SER A 6 19.01 2.32 -5.19
CA SER A 6 18.11 3.33 -5.77
C SER A 6 17.27 2.84 -6.95
N GLY A 7 17.46 1.59 -7.37
CA GLY A 7 16.69 0.98 -8.44
C GLY A 7 15.32 0.48 -7.99
N THR A 8 14.60 -0.09 -8.95
CA THR A 8 13.33 -0.78 -8.71
C THR A 8 13.56 -2.28 -8.59
N LEU A 9 13.16 -2.87 -7.46
CA LEU A 9 12.98 -4.30 -7.33
C LEU A 9 11.52 -4.66 -7.60
N THR A 10 11.27 -5.53 -8.56
CA THR A 10 9.91 -5.98 -8.92
C THR A 10 9.68 -7.42 -8.47
N LEU A 11 8.60 -7.62 -7.72
CA LEU A 11 8.15 -8.90 -7.20
C LEU A 11 6.85 -9.33 -7.89
N THR A 12 6.93 -10.13 -8.94
CA THR A 12 5.76 -10.50 -9.76
C THR A 12 4.93 -11.65 -9.17
N GLY A 13 5.53 -12.48 -8.32
CA GLY A 13 4.87 -13.60 -7.65
C GLY A 13 4.24 -13.26 -6.30
N ASN A 14 3.52 -14.22 -5.73
CA ASN A 14 3.03 -14.15 -4.36
C ASN A 14 4.15 -14.60 -3.41
N ASN A 15 4.84 -13.65 -2.78
CA ASN A 15 5.98 -13.98 -1.93
C ASN A 15 5.52 -14.39 -0.54
N THR A 16 6.11 -15.45 0.00
CA THR A 16 5.72 -16.07 1.29
C THR A 16 6.88 -16.10 2.30
N TYR A 17 7.83 -15.18 2.21
CA TYR A 17 8.91 -15.10 3.19
C TYR A 17 8.35 -14.72 4.58
N THR A 18 9.05 -15.11 5.64
CA THR A 18 8.55 -14.96 7.02
C THR A 18 9.05 -13.69 7.72
N GLY A 19 10.02 -12.99 7.13
CA GLY A 19 10.54 -11.72 7.65
C GLY A 19 9.77 -10.49 7.15
N GLY A 20 10.14 -9.31 7.67
CA GLY A 20 9.64 -8.04 7.16
C GLY A 20 10.29 -7.59 5.85
N THR A 21 9.83 -6.45 5.36
CA THR A 21 10.38 -5.77 4.19
C THR A 21 10.98 -4.43 4.61
N THR A 22 12.14 -4.09 4.07
CA THR A 22 12.77 -2.77 4.24
C THR A 22 13.05 -2.17 2.87
N ILE A 23 12.63 -0.92 2.67
CA ILE A 23 12.89 -0.14 1.45
C ILE A 23 13.68 1.08 1.89
N ASN A 24 14.94 1.16 1.45
CA ASN A 24 15.79 2.29 1.77
C ASN A 24 15.42 3.53 0.95
N ALA A 25 15.83 4.70 1.43
CA ALA A 25 15.63 5.96 0.74
C ALA A 25 16.18 5.89 -0.70
N GLY A 26 15.40 6.42 -1.65
CA GLY A 26 15.71 6.39 -3.07
C GLY A 26 15.42 5.05 -3.78
N GLY A 27 15.14 3.97 -3.05
CA GLY A 27 14.77 2.69 -3.63
C GLY A 27 13.28 2.55 -3.90
N THR A 28 12.92 1.72 -4.88
CA THR A 28 11.53 1.36 -5.17
C THR A 28 11.34 -0.15 -5.04
N LEU A 29 10.32 -0.57 -4.30
CA LEU A 29 9.80 -1.93 -4.34
C LEU A 29 8.46 -1.92 -5.07
N GLN A 30 8.39 -2.63 -6.20
CA GLN A 30 7.13 -2.87 -6.90
C GLN A 30 6.64 -4.30 -6.66
N VAL A 31 5.40 -4.43 -6.23
CA VAL A 31 4.68 -5.69 -6.09
C VAL A 31 3.75 -5.84 -7.29
N GLY A 32 3.89 -6.95 -8.02
CA GLY A 32 3.20 -7.17 -9.29
C GLY A 32 3.78 -6.38 -10.46
N ASN A 33 3.22 -6.62 -11.65
CA ASN A 33 3.56 -5.96 -12.91
C ASN A 33 2.33 -5.68 -13.79
N GLY A 34 1.16 -5.49 -13.18
CA GLY A 34 -0.14 -5.31 -13.83
C GLY A 34 -0.93 -6.60 -14.01
N GLY A 35 -0.30 -7.77 -13.78
CA GLY A 35 -0.97 -9.07 -13.77
C GLY A 35 -1.81 -9.31 -12.50
N ALA A 36 -2.44 -10.47 -12.43
CA ALA A 36 -3.32 -10.85 -11.32
C ALA A 36 -2.60 -11.14 -9.99
N THR A 37 -1.28 -11.30 -10.01
CA THR A 37 -0.47 -11.75 -8.87
C THR A 37 0.51 -10.70 -8.39
N GLY A 38 0.92 -10.87 -7.13
CA GLY A 38 1.85 -9.99 -6.44
C GLY A 38 1.47 -9.92 -4.97
N ALA A 39 2.35 -10.39 -4.09
CA ALA A 39 2.13 -10.28 -2.66
C ALA A 39 3.44 -10.12 -1.91
N ILE A 40 3.37 -9.43 -0.78
CA ILE A 40 4.41 -9.33 0.23
C ILE A 40 3.82 -9.64 1.60
N THR A 41 4.66 -10.08 2.54
CA THR A 41 4.27 -10.52 3.87
C THR A 41 5.06 -9.78 4.94
N GLY A 42 4.54 -9.74 6.17
CA GLY A 42 5.17 -9.08 7.29
C GLY A 42 5.08 -7.54 7.27
N ASN A 43 5.69 -6.92 8.27
CA ASN A 43 5.76 -5.46 8.38
C ASN A 43 6.67 -4.86 7.30
N VAL A 44 6.39 -3.63 6.88
CA VAL A 44 7.17 -2.91 5.87
C VAL A 44 7.72 -1.62 6.46
N ALA A 45 9.04 -1.51 6.55
CA ALA A 45 9.72 -0.25 6.81
C ALA A 45 10.03 0.44 5.46
N ASN A 46 9.21 1.40 5.06
CA ASN A 46 9.29 2.11 3.80
C ASN A 46 9.87 3.51 3.97
N ASN A 47 11.11 3.72 3.53
CA ASN A 47 11.73 5.04 3.44
C ASN A 47 11.93 5.50 1.98
N GLY A 48 11.46 4.71 1.01
CA GLY A 48 11.56 4.98 -0.42
C GLY A 48 10.18 5.03 -1.06
N SER A 49 9.96 4.20 -2.09
CA SER A 49 8.67 4.04 -2.75
C SER A 49 8.20 2.59 -2.72
N LEU A 50 6.96 2.39 -2.27
CA LEU A 50 6.27 1.10 -2.31
C LEU A 50 5.13 1.17 -3.33
N VAL A 51 5.23 0.37 -4.39
CA VAL A 51 4.26 0.37 -5.49
C VAL A 51 3.54 -0.97 -5.55
N PHE A 52 2.21 -0.96 -5.52
CA PHE A 52 1.39 -2.13 -5.80
C PHE A 52 0.81 -2.01 -7.21
N ASN A 53 1.38 -2.76 -8.15
CA ASN A 53 0.90 -2.88 -9.52
C ASN A 53 0.31 -4.28 -9.71
N VAL A 54 -0.79 -4.57 -9.02
CA VAL A 54 -1.50 -5.85 -9.09
C VAL A 54 -2.90 -5.57 -9.63
N GLY A 55 -3.28 -6.25 -10.71
CA GLY A 55 -4.63 -6.18 -11.29
C GLY A 55 -5.66 -7.00 -10.52
N GLY A 56 -5.21 -7.95 -9.69
CA GLY A 56 -6.03 -8.71 -8.76
C GLY A 56 -6.06 -8.11 -7.34
N ASN A 57 -6.64 -8.85 -6.41
CA ASN A 57 -6.76 -8.42 -5.01
C ASN A 57 -5.50 -8.80 -4.23
N THR A 58 -4.92 -7.84 -3.51
CA THR A 58 -3.75 -8.04 -2.66
C THR A 58 -4.04 -7.53 -1.25
N THR A 59 -3.69 -8.32 -0.24
CA THR A 59 -3.85 -7.93 1.16
C THR A 59 -2.48 -7.81 1.82
N VAL A 60 -2.24 -6.69 2.50
CA VAL A 60 -1.07 -6.45 3.34
C VAL A 60 -1.54 -6.47 4.79
N GLY A 61 -1.21 -7.56 5.49
CA GLY A 61 -1.55 -7.74 6.90
C GLY A 61 -0.63 -6.98 7.87
N GLY A 62 0.63 -6.77 7.49
CA GLY A 62 1.61 -6.07 8.31
C GLY A 62 1.42 -4.55 8.29
N ALA A 63 1.96 -3.88 9.31
CA ALA A 63 1.99 -2.42 9.34
C ALA A 63 3.07 -1.89 8.39
N ILE A 64 2.75 -0.82 7.67
CA ILE A 64 3.69 -0.04 6.87
C ILE A 64 4.09 1.22 7.66
N SER A 65 5.38 1.47 7.78
CA SER A 65 5.96 2.59 8.53
C SER A 65 7.06 3.29 7.74
N GLY A 66 7.56 4.42 8.24
CA GLY A 66 8.67 5.17 7.63
C GLY A 66 8.22 6.43 6.87
N SER A 67 9.16 7.07 6.18
CA SER A 67 8.91 8.35 5.49
C SER A 67 8.51 8.20 4.02
N GLY A 68 8.54 6.99 3.48
CA GLY A 68 8.30 6.70 2.07
C GLY A 68 6.84 6.76 1.67
N GLY A 69 6.60 6.89 0.36
CA GLY A 69 5.27 6.93 -0.23
C GLY A 69 4.75 5.55 -0.64
N LEU A 70 3.43 5.45 -0.78
CA LEU A 70 2.73 4.27 -1.30
C LEU A 70 1.98 4.63 -2.59
N THR A 71 2.06 3.76 -3.60
CA THR A 71 1.28 3.91 -4.84
C THR A 71 0.47 2.66 -5.11
N GLN A 72 -0.86 2.79 -5.13
CA GLN A 72 -1.75 1.78 -5.72
C GLN A 72 -1.82 2.04 -7.23
N ALA A 73 -0.97 1.34 -7.98
CA ALA A 73 -0.80 1.52 -9.41
C ALA A 73 -1.67 0.58 -10.25
N GLY A 74 -1.95 -0.62 -9.73
CA GLY A 74 -2.74 -1.63 -10.43
C GLY A 74 -4.24 -1.37 -10.33
N SER A 75 -5.01 -1.97 -11.25
CA SER A 75 -6.48 -1.87 -11.29
C SER A 75 -7.19 -2.73 -10.24
N GLY A 76 -6.45 -3.43 -9.39
CA GLY A 76 -7.00 -4.32 -8.38
C GLY A 76 -7.36 -3.60 -7.08
N VAL A 77 -7.65 -4.41 -6.06
CA VAL A 77 -7.91 -3.94 -4.69
C VAL A 77 -6.68 -4.20 -3.84
N LEU A 78 -6.08 -3.13 -3.31
CA LEU A 78 -5.07 -3.21 -2.26
C LEU A 78 -5.75 -3.04 -0.90
N THR A 79 -5.75 -4.08 -0.08
CA THR A 79 -6.29 -4.05 1.29
C THR A 79 -5.17 -3.90 2.30
N LEU A 80 -5.15 -2.80 3.04
CA LEU A 80 -4.21 -2.54 4.14
C LEU A 80 -4.91 -2.80 5.47
N VAL A 81 -4.56 -3.91 6.13
CA VAL A 81 -5.20 -4.33 7.40
C VAL A 81 -4.44 -3.79 8.62
N GLY A 82 -3.12 -3.62 8.49
CA GLY A 82 -2.28 -3.08 9.55
C GLY A 82 -2.58 -1.59 9.85
N ASN A 83 -2.20 -1.15 11.05
CA ASN A 83 -2.21 0.27 11.41
C ASN A 83 -0.96 0.92 10.79
N ASN A 84 -1.12 1.55 9.63
CA ASN A 84 0.01 2.12 8.91
C ASN A 84 0.35 3.51 9.44
N THR A 85 1.62 3.74 9.73
CA THR A 85 2.15 4.97 10.33
C THR A 85 3.15 5.66 9.42
N TYR A 86 3.23 5.26 8.15
CA TYR A 86 4.08 5.96 7.19
C TYR A 86 3.53 7.36 6.95
N THR A 87 4.44 8.32 6.81
CA THR A 87 4.08 9.74 6.68
C THR A 87 4.15 10.24 5.24
N GLY A 88 4.75 9.48 4.33
CA GLY A 88 4.73 9.80 2.91
C GLY A 88 3.31 9.66 2.33
N GLY A 89 3.04 10.38 1.24
CA GLY A 89 1.73 10.35 0.59
C GLY A 89 1.37 8.97 0.03
N THR A 90 0.06 8.76 -0.12
CA THR A 90 -0.56 7.61 -0.77
C THR A 90 -1.20 8.07 -2.08
N THR A 91 -0.75 7.53 -3.21
CA THR A 91 -1.36 7.81 -4.51
C THR A 91 -2.17 6.61 -4.99
N ILE A 92 -3.42 6.84 -5.37
CA ILE A 92 -4.28 5.82 -5.98
C ILE A 92 -4.47 6.21 -7.43
N ASN A 93 -4.00 5.35 -8.33
CA ASN A 93 -4.16 5.57 -9.76
C ASN A 93 -5.58 5.23 -10.21
N ALA A 94 -5.98 5.78 -11.35
CA ALA A 94 -7.27 5.51 -11.97
C ALA A 94 -7.49 4.00 -12.17
N GLY A 95 -8.69 3.53 -11.81
CA GLY A 95 -9.08 2.12 -11.85
C GLY A 95 -8.57 1.28 -10.67
N GLY A 96 -7.68 1.80 -9.83
CA GLY A 96 -7.25 1.14 -8.60
C GLY A 96 -8.21 1.39 -7.43
N THR A 97 -8.25 0.43 -6.50
CA THR A 97 -8.97 0.59 -5.22
C THR A 97 -8.02 0.39 -4.06
N LEU A 98 -8.05 1.32 -3.11
CA LEU A 98 -7.43 1.15 -1.79
C LEU A 98 -8.51 0.87 -0.76
N GLN A 99 -8.40 -0.26 -0.07
CA GLN A 99 -9.23 -0.58 1.09
C GLN A 99 -8.39 -0.51 2.37
N VAL A 100 -8.88 0.20 3.37
CA VAL A 100 -8.29 0.24 4.72
C VAL A 100 -9.13 -0.61 5.66
N GLY A 101 -8.51 -1.57 6.32
CA GLY A 101 -9.19 -2.56 7.15
C GLY A 101 -9.89 -3.68 6.39
N ASN A 102 -10.34 -4.69 7.12
CA ASN A 102 -11.05 -5.86 6.59
C ASN A 102 -12.26 -6.28 7.46
N GLY A 103 -12.85 -5.32 8.18
CA GLY A 103 -13.99 -5.50 9.09
C GLY A 103 -13.58 -5.73 10.54
N GLY A 104 -12.27 -5.80 10.83
CA GLY A 104 -11.72 -5.82 12.19
C GLY A 104 -11.44 -4.42 12.74
N ALA A 105 -10.90 -4.35 13.96
CA ALA A 105 -10.58 -3.10 14.65
C ALA A 105 -9.28 -2.39 14.16
N THR A 106 -8.60 -2.96 13.16
CA THR A 106 -7.33 -2.44 12.64
C THR A 106 -7.46 -1.90 11.22
N GLY A 107 -6.63 -0.92 10.91
CA GLY A 107 -6.62 -0.22 9.63
C GLY A 107 -6.48 1.28 9.89
N ALA A 108 -5.37 1.83 9.42
CA ALA A 108 -5.11 3.27 9.46
C ALA A 108 -4.10 3.64 8.37
N ILE A 109 -4.15 4.88 7.91
CA ILE A 109 -3.13 5.52 7.08
C ILE A 109 -2.90 6.92 7.67
N ALA A 110 -1.63 7.26 7.90
CA ALA A 110 -1.25 8.55 8.48
C ALA A 110 -0.93 9.62 7.42
N GLY A 111 -0.32 9.25 6.28
CA GLY A 111 -0.02 10.18 5.19
C GLY A 111 -1.25 10.57 4.36
N ASP A 112 -1.14 11.70 3.65
CA ASP A 112 -2.19 12.20 2.76
C ASP A 112 -2.51 11.22 1.64
N ILE A 113 -3.73 11.29 1.10
CA ILE A 113 -4.20 10.40 0.04
C ILE A 113 -4.57 11.24 -1.18
N THR A 114 -3.80 11.11 -2.25
CA THR A 114 -4.17 11.57 -3.59
C THR A 114 -5.02 10.49 -4.28
N ASN A 115 -6.33 10.72 -4.37
CA ASN A 115 -7.27 9.72 -4.87
C ASN A 115 -7.73 9.98 -6.32
N ASN A 116 -7.20 9.22 -7.29
CA ASN A 116 -7.71 9.19 -8.66
C ASN A 116 -8.54 7.92 -8.97
N GLY A 117 -8.80 7.08 -7.96
CA GLY A 117 -9.55 5.83 -8.08
C GLY A 117 -10.61 5.74 -6.98
N ALA A 118 -10.64 4.61 -6.27
CA ALA A 118 -11.56 4.39 -5.16
C ALA A 118 -10.83 4.19 -3.82
N VAL A 119 -11.43 4.72 -2.75
CA VAL A 119 -11.04 4.47 -1.36
C VAL A 119 -12.22 3.82 -0.63
N LEU A 120 -11.96 2.73 0.07
CA LEU A 120 -12.91 2.06 0.96
C LEU A 120 -12.34 2.01 2.38
N SER A 121 -13.11 2.43 3.37
CA SER A 121 -12.81 2.13 4.78
C SER A 121 -13.70 0.99 5.24
N ASN A 122 -13.09 -0.04 5.83
CA ASN A 122 -13.73 -1.20 6.42
C ASN A 122 -13.03 -1.53 7.74
N VAL A 123 -13.01 -0.57 8.67
CA VAL A 123 -12.51 -0.77 10.03
C VAL A 123 -13.70 -0.68 10.97
N ALA A 124 -13.89 -1.71 11.80
CA ALA A 124 -14.91 -1.69 12.84
C ALA A 124 -14.64 -0.55 13.81
N ASP A 125 -15.64 0.29 14.05
CA ASP A 125 -15.65 1.38 15.04
C ASP A 125 -14.56 2.46 14.87
N ASN A 126 -13.80 2.46 13.76
CA ASN A 126 -12.75 3.44 13.49
C ASN A 126 -13.05 4.24 12.20
N ASN A 127 -13.23 5.55 12.35
CA ASN A 127 -13.65 6.44 11.27
C ASN A 127 -12.52 7.33 10.72
N THR A 128 -11.26 7.06 11.07
CA THR A 128 -10.12 7.92 10.70
C THR A 128 -9.31 7.35 9.52
N LEU A 129 -9.52 7.92 8.34
CA LEU A 129 -8.44 8.11 7.37
C LEU A 129 -7.71 9.39 7.83
N GLY A 130 -6.45 9.29 8.26
CA GLY A 130 -5.77 10.35 9.02
C GLY A 130 -5.16 11.48 8.19
N GLY A 131 -5.22 11.39 6.86
CA GLY A 131 -4.68 12.39 5.93
C GLY A 131 -5.77 13.07 5.10
N ASP A 132 -5.42 14.19 4.48
CA ASP A 132 -6.33 14.88 3.56
C ASP A 132 -6.61 13.98 2.33
N LEU A 133 -7.89 13.81 2.01
CA LEU A 133 -8.35 13.08 0.83
C LEU A 133 -8.47 14.08 -0.34
N ASP A 134 -7.38 14.28 -1.06
CA ASP A 134 -7.36 15.15 -2.23
C ASP A 134 -7.65 14.33 -3.50
N GLY A 135 -8.86 14.44 -4.05
CA GLY A 135 -9.21 13.73 -5.28
C GLY A 135 -10.67 13.86 -5.71
N GLY A 136 -10.89 14.35 -6.94
CA GLY A 136 -12.21 14.55 -7.57
C GLY A 136 -12.89 13.28 -8.09
N GLY A 137 -12.68 12.12 -7.45
CA GLY A 137 -13.31 10.86 -7.81
C GLY A 137 -14.81 10.86 -7.46
N GLY A 138 -15.66 10.89 -8.49
CA GLY A 138 -17.11 10.99 -8.37
C GLY A 138 -17.76 9.84 -7.59
N ARG A 139 -18.87 10.20 -6.93
CA ARG A 139 -19.88 9.28 -6.39
C ARG A 139 -20.55 8.47 -7.48
#